data_AF-A0A5C9C6A8-F1
#
_entry.id   AF-A0A5C9C6A8-F1
#
_cell.length_a   1.000
_cell.length_b   1.000
_cell.length_c   1.000
_cell.angle_alpha   90.00
_cell.angle_beta   90.00
_cell.angle_gamma   90.00
#
_symmetry.space_group_name_H-M   'P 1'
#
loop_
_entity.id
_entity.type
_entity.pdbx_description
1 polymer ?
#
loop_
_entity_poly.entity_id
_entity_poly.type
_entity_poly.pdbx_seq_one_letter_code
_entity_poly.pdbx_strand_id
1 'polypeptide(L)'
;MTARPTKARAATYKPVDVVNVYLWGKHIGAVALDPTWGYYVFEYTPAFVSLGLEPAPLQMPVRQGGTFMFTDLPEITFKRLPAMLADTLPDDFGNALIDRYMADKGLDKSKVTALDRLAYMGNRAMGALEYKPTRSPPRHKPSAIVLSELVSQARQAVEGTLVDDT
;
A
#
# COMPACT_ATOMS: atom_id res chain seq x y z
N MET A 1 -26.20 16.12 32.37
CA MET A 1 -24.74 16.23 32.21
C MET A 1 -24.30 15.14 31.24
N THR A 2 -24.17 15.46 29.95
CA THR A 2 -23.75 14.51 28.91
C THR A 2 -22.22 14.47 28.86
N ALA A 3 -21.65 13.28 29.09
CA ALA A 3 -20.21 13.07 29.09
C ALA A 3 -19.64 13.27 27.67
N ARG A 4 -18.59 14.09 27.58
CA ARG A 4 -17.82 14.35 26.36
C ARG A 4 -17.08 13.06 25.95
N PRO A 5 -17.15 12.59 24.70
CA PRO A 5 -16.43 11.39 24.30
C PRO A 5 -14.91 11.65 24.39
N THR A 6 -14.22 10.81 25.16
CA THR A 6 -12.77 10.86 25.34
C THR A 6 -12.08 10.56 24.01
N LYS A 7 -11.38 11.55 23.45
CA LYS A 7 -10.61 11.43 22.21
C LYS A 7 -9.60 10.29 22.38
N ALA A 8 -9.77 9.19 21.63
CA ALA A 8 -8.85 8.06 21.66
C ALA A 8 -7.44 8.55 21.31
N ARG A 9 -6.47 8.24 22.17
CA ARG A 9 -5.06 8.61 21.99
C ARG A 9 -4.60 8.05 20.65
N ALA A 10 -4.19 8.92 19.71
CA ALA A 10 -3.70 8.49 18.41
C ALA A 10 -2.52 7.54 18.62
N ALA A 11 -2.66 6.29 18.17
CA ALA A 11 -1.58 5.32 18.23
C ALA A 11 -0.39 5.87 17.44
N THR A 12 0.78 5.94 18.08
CA THR A 12 2.01 6.39 17.42
C THR A 12 2.30 5.53 16.20
N TYR A 13 2.36 6.15 15.03
CA TYR A 13 2.72 5.47 13.80
C TYR A 13 4.12 4.83 13.93
N LYS A 14 4.23 3.52 13.70
CA LYS A 14 5.52 2.82 13.65
C LYS A 14 5.89 2.64 12.18
N PRO A 15 7.07 3.02 11.66
CA PRO A 15 7.45 2.74 10.26
C PRO A 15 7.39 1.24 9.90
N VAL A 16 7.26 0.92 8.61
CA VAL A 16 7.41 -0.46 8.11
C VAL A 16 8.81 -0.65 7.54
N ASP A 17 9.60 -1.52 8.16
CA ASP A 17 10.96 -1.82 7.69
C ASP A 17 10.97 -2.97 6.67
N VAL A 18 10.02 -3.90 6.79
CA VAL A 18 9.88 -5.08 5.92
C VAL A 18 8.40 -5.34 5.65
N VAL A 19 8.07 -5.66 4.40
CA VAL A 19 6.74 -6.13 3.97
C VAL A 19 6.85 -7.55 3.42
N ASN A 20 6.11 -8.47 4.02
CA ASN A 20 5.90 -9.81 3.48
C ASN A 20 4.85 -9.75 2.36
N VAL A 21 5.16 -10.38 1.24
CA VAL A 21 4.36 -10.42 0.02
C VAL A 21 3.73 -11.80 -0.12
N TYR A 22 2.44 -11.82 -0.43
CA TYR A 22 1.65 -13.02 -0.62
C TYR A 22 1.02 -13.00 -2.01
N LEU A 23 0.78 -14.18 -2.58
CA LEU A 23 0.05 -14.40 -3.82
C LEU A 23 -1.01 -15.45 -3.56
N TRP A 24 -2.29 -15.08 -3.70
CA TRP A 24 -3.43 -15.96 -3.35
C TRP A 24 -3.29 -16.60 -1.95
N GLY A 25 -2.96 -15.78 -0.95
CA GLY A 25 -2.72 -16.23 0.42
C GLY A 25 -1.45 -17.05 0.66
N LYS A 26 -0.64 -17.37 -0.36
CA LYS A 26 0.66 -18.05 -0.20
C LYS A 26 1.77 -17.03 -0.01
N HIS A 27 2.62 -17.21 1.00
CA HIS A 27 3.76 -16.32 1.24
C HIS A 27 4.81 -16.53 0.16
N ILE A 28 5.02 -15.52 -0.70
CA ILE A 28 5.93 -15.64 -1.85
C ILE A 28 7.31 -15.07 -1.58
N GLY A 29 7.42 -14.06 -0.71
CA GLY A 29 8.68 -13.36 -0.48
C GLY A 29 8.53 -12.18 0.45
N ALA A 30 9.61 -11.42 0.62
CA ALA A 30 9.62 -10.19 1.40
C ALA A 30 10.35 -9.08 0.64
N VAL A 31 9.94 -7.84 0.90
CA VAL A 31 10.59 -6.62 0.40
C VAL A 31 11.04 -5.75 1.56
N ALA A 32 12.27 -5.22 1.47
CA ALA A 32 12.87 -4.33 2.46
C ALA A 32 13.73 -3.27 1.77
N LEU A 33 14.01 -2.17 2.45
CA LEU A 33 14.92 -1.14 1.94
C LEU A 33 16.37 -1.59 2.15
N ASP A 34 17.17 -1.57 1.09
CA ASP A 34 18.63 -1.69 1.22
C ASP A 34 19.23 -0.32 1.62
N PRO A 35 19.91 -0.23 2.78
CA PRO A 35 20.41 1.05 3.29
C PRO A 35 21.63 1.56 2.53
N THR A 36 22.35 0.70 1.79
CA THR A 36 23.53 1.07 1.02
C THR A 36 23.14 1.71 -0.31
N TRP A 37 22.16 1.12 -0.99
CA TRP A 37 21.71 1.57 -2.30
C TRP A 37 20.53 2.55 -2.23
N GLY A 38 19.72 2.48 -1.16
CA GLY A 38 18.50 3.28 -1.03
C GLY A 38 17.34 2.80 -1.93
N TYR A 39 17.41 1.56 -2.42
CA TYR A 39 16.40 0.90 -3.24
C TYR A 39 15.77 -0.27 -2.48
N TYR A 40 14.54 -0.63 -2.84
CA TYR A 40 13.89 -1.78 -2.24
C TYR A 40 14.34 -3.07 -2.92
N VAL A 41 14.65 -4.05 -2.09
CA VAL A 41 15.11 -5.37 -2.50
C VAL A 41 14.02 -6.37 -2.16
N PHE A 42 13.68 -7.21 -3.13
CA PHE A 42 12.75 -8.33 -2.94
C PHE A 42 13.47 -9.67 -3.04
N GLU A 43 13.07 -10.63 -2.21
CA GLU A 43 13.55 -12.00 -2.25
C GLU A 43 12.38 -12.99 -2.15
N TYR A 44 12.38 -14.02 -2.99
CA TYR A 44 11.41 -15.12 -2.91
C TYR A 44 11.73 -16.05 -1.75
N THR A 45 10.70 -16.60 -1.11
CA THR A 45 10.90 -17.63 -0.08
C THR A 45 11.34 -18.96 -0.72
N PRO A 46 12.17 -19.77 -0.02
CA PRO A 46 12.51 -21.11 -0.48
C PRO A 46 11.28 -22.00 -0.72
N ALA A 47 10.23 -21.80 0.08
CA ALA A 47 8.96 -22.55 -0.05
C ALA A 47 8.17 -22.18 -1.32
N PHE A 48 8.31 -20.95 -1.82
CA PHE A 48 7.66 -20.55 -3.07
C PHE A 48 8.43 -21.03 -4.30
N VAL A 49 9.76 -21.05 -4.22
CA VAL A 49 10.64 -21.55 -5.30
C VAL A 49 10.31 -22.99 -5.69
N SER A 50 9.92 -23.84 -4.74
CA SER A 50 9.55 -25.23 -5.01
C SER A 50 8.18 -25.41 -5.70
N LEU A 51 7.37 -24.36 -5.82
CA LEU A 51 6.04 -24.43 -6.43
C LEU A 51 6.05 -24.32 -7.96
N GLY A 52 7.16 -23.87 -8.57
CA GLY A 52 7.28 -23.71 -10.02
C GLY A 52 6.35 -22.65 -10.62
N LEU A 53 5.84 -21.73 -9.80
CA LEU A 53 5.04 -20.59 -10.25
C LEU A 53 5.96 -19.41 -10.56
N GLU A 54 5.64 -18.63 -11.59
CA GLU A 54 6.45 -17.51 -12.05
C GLU A 54 5.58 -16.23 -12.14
N PRO A 55 5.54 -15.40 -11.08
CA PRO A 55 4.74 -14.17 -11.08
C PRO A 55 5.23 -13.13 -12.08
N ALA A 56 6.55 -13.07 -12.31
CA ALA A 56 7.18 -12.10 -13.19
C ALA A 56 8.40 -12.74 -13.91
N PRO A 57 8.19 -13.72 -14.80
CA PRO A 57 9.25 -14.58 -15.35
C PRO A 57 10.35 -13.82 -16.10
N LEU A 58 10.02 -12.69 -16.73
CA LEU A 58 10.96 -11.92 -17.55
C LEU A 58 11.90 -11.04 -16.70
N GLN A 59 11.41 -10.50 -15.59
CA GLN A 59 12.12 -9.51 -14.79
C GLN A 59 12.60 -10.09 -13.45
N MET A 60 11.81 -10.99 -12.87
CA MET A 60 12.03 -11.57 -11.56
C MET A 60 11.80 -13.11 -11.58
N PRO A 61 12.58 -13.86 -12.38
CA PRO A 61 12.45 -15.32 -12.47
C PRO A 61 12.67 -15.96 -11.11
N VAL A 62 11.80 -16.88 -10.71
CA VAL A 62 11.81 -17.49 -9.39
C VAL A 62 13.04 -18.39 -9.22
N ARG A 63 13.93 -18.01 -8.30
CA ARG A 63 15.18 -18.71 -8.04
C ARG A 63 15.57 -18.63 -6.56
N GLN A 64 16.26 -19.65 -6.06
CA GLN A 64 16.72 -19.70 -4.67
C GLN A 64 17.92 -18.75 -4.47
N GLY A 65 17.93 -18.01 -3.35
CA GLY A 65 19.04 -17.14 -2.95
C GLY A 65 19.27 -15.93 -3.88
N GLY A 66 18.30 -15.61 -4.74
CA GLY A 66 18.35 -14.47 -5.63
C GLY A 66 17.57 -13.29 -5.05
N THR A 67 18.24 -12.15 -4.90
CA THR A 67 17.60 -10.87 -4.63
C THR A 67 17.29 -10.13 -5.93
N PHE A 68 16.24 -9.31 -5.91
CA PHE A 68 15.80 -8.48 -7.01
C PHE A 68 15.80 -7.02 -6.58
N MET A 69 16.65 -6.23 -7.23
CA MET A 69 16.79 -4.78 -7.04
C MET A 69 16.92 -4.14 -8.42
N PHE A 70 16.23 -3.03 -8.63
CA PHE A 70 16.17 -2.37 -9.94
C PHE A 70 16.54 -0.90 -9.79
N THR A 71 17.82 -0.59 -9.97
CA THR A 71 18.36 0.78 -9.86
C THR A 71 18.14 1.63 -11.10
N ASP A 72 17.87 0.99 -12.24
CA ASP A 72 17.76 1.67 -13.54
C ASP A 72 16.32 2.09 -13.87
N LEU A 73 15.35 1.76 -13.00
CA LEU A 73 13.94 2.12 -13.19
C LEU A 73 13.67 3.56 -12.75
N PRO A 74 12.84 4.33 -13.48
CA PRO A 74 12.48 5.69 -13.09
C PRO A 74 11.85 5.77 -11.69
N GLU A 75 12.48 6.53 -10.79
CA GLU A 75 12.04 6.66 -9.40
C GLU A 75 10.61 7.21 -9.27
N ILE A 76 10.25 8.17 -10.11
CA ILE A 76 8.93 8.82 -10.06
C ILE A 76 7.81 7.77 -10.23
N THR A 77 8.01 6.82 -11.14
CA THR A 77 7.01 5.79 -11.47
C THR A 77 7.08 4.61 -10.50
N PHE A 78 8.27 4.06 -10.27
CA PHE A 78 8.44 2.81 -9.55
C PHE A 78 8.64 2.99 -8.04
N LYS A 79 8.85 4.22 -7.57
CA LYS A 79 9.13 4.52 -6.14
C LYS A 79 10.27 3.67 -5.57
N ARG A 80 11.27 3.35 -6.42
CA ARG A 80 12.41 2.47 -6.14
C ARG A 80 12.06 1.02 -5.79
N LEU A 81 10.80 0.60 -6.02
CA LEU A 81 10.36 -0.78 -5.84
C LEU A 81 10.69 -1.64 -7.07
N PRO A 82 10.84 -2.96 -6.89
CA PRO A 82 10.74 -3.91 -7.98
C PRO A 82 9.43 -3.74 -8.76
N ALA A 83 9.51 -3.86 -10.10
CA ALA A 83 8.41 -3.55 -11.00
C ALA A 83 7.08 -4.25 -10.65
N MET A 84 7.14 -5.55 -10.33
CA MET A 84 5.98 -6.34 -9.92
C MET A 84 5.25 -5.75 -8.69
N LEU A 85 5.99 -5.18 -7.74
CA LEU A 85 5.39 -4.61 -6.52
C LEU A 85 4.87 -3.20 -6.78
N ALA A 86 5.59 -2.41 -7.58
CA ALA A 86 5.19 -1.05 -7.95
C ALA A 86 3.85 -1.03 -8.70
N ASP A 87 3.58 -2.05 -9.52
CA ASP A 87 2.33 -2.18 -10.31
C ASP A 87 1.07 -2.28 -9.44
N THR A 88 1.22 -2.67 -8.17
CA THR A 88 0.11 -2.75 -7.22
C THR A 88 -0.20 -1.46 -6.49
N LEU A 89 0.67 -0.46 -6.61
CA LEU A 89 0.47 0.83 -5.96
C LEU A 89 -0.74 1.54 -6.57
N PRO A 90 -1.50 2.32 -5.78
CA PRO A 90 -2.57 3.14 -6.33
C PRO A 90 -2.07 4.17 -7.33
N ASP A 91 -3.01 4.71 -8.11
CA ASP A 91 -2.82 5.90 -8.92
C ASP A 91 -2.62 7.17 -8.06
N ASP A 92 -2.44 8.33 -8.70
CA ASP A 92 -2.20 9.59 -8.00
C ASP A 92 -3.33 9.96 -7.03
N PHE A 93 -4.58 9.70 -7.41
CA PHE A 93 -5.73 9.96 -6.54
C PHE A 93 -5.73 9.04 -5.32
N GLY A 94 -5.54 7.73 -5.51
CA GLY A 94 -5.42 6.78 -4.43
C GLY A 94 -4.24 7.08 -3.52
N ASN A 95 -3.11 7.53 -4.06
CA ASN A 95 -1.97 7.96 -3.27
C ASN A 95 -2.29 9.19 -2.40
N ALA A 96 -3.09 10.14 -2.91
CA ALA A 96 -3.56 11.29 -2.14
C ALA A 96 -4.49 10.88 -0.98
N LEU A 97 -5.36 9.89 -1.19
CA LEU A 97 -6.20 9.33 -0.11
C LEU A 97 -5.36 8.65 0.98
N ILE A 98 -4.31 7.92 0.59
CA ILE A 98 -3.37 7.33 1.55
C ILE A 98 -2.65 8.43 2.33
N ASP A 99 -2.18 9.48 1.66
CA ASP A 99 -1.50 10.60 2.32
C ASP A 99 -2.40 11.25 3.37
N ARG A 100 -3.68 11.50 3.03
CA ARG A 100 -4.67 12.05 3.96
C ARG A 100 -4.88 11.12 5.16
N TYR A 101 -5.06 9.82 4.92
CA TYR A 101 -5.22 8.83 5.98
C TYR A 101 -4.01 8.78 6.92
N MET A 102 -2.80 8.81 6.37
CA MET A 102 -1.57 8.81 7.17
C MET A 102 -1.42 10.11 7.97
N ALA A 103 -1.78 11.26 7.38
CA ALA A 103 -1.83 12.54 8.07
C ALA A 103 -2.80 12.54 9.26
N ASP A 104 -3.96 11.89 9.14
CA ASP A 104 -4.91 11.69 10.26
C ASP A 104 -4.33 10.84 11.40
N LYS A 105 -3.31 10.02 11.11
CA LYS A 105 -2.54 9.26 12.10
C LYS A 105 -1.32 10.03 12.63
N GLY A 106 -1.15 11.28 12.24
CA GLY A 106 -0.04 12.14 12.64
C GLY A 106 1.27 11.87 11.88
N LEU A 107 1.20 11.18 10.73
CA LEU A 107 2.36 10.95 9.88
C LEU A 107 2.40 11.98 8.75
N ASP A 108 3.48 12.73 8.67
CA ASP A 108 3.71 13.69 7.59
C ASP A 108 3.87 12.96 6.24
N LYS A 109 3.33 13.54 5.17
CA LYS A 109 3.39 12.98 3.80
C LYS A 109 4.84 12.66 3.36
N SER A 110 5.82 13.49 3.74
CA SER A 110 7.24 13.27 3.40
C SER A 110 7.84 12.02 4.04
N LYS A 111 7.19 11.49 5.10
CA LYS A 111 7.63 10.29 5.83
C LYS A 111 6.92 9.02 5.37
N VAL A 112 5.94 9.11 4.47
CA VAL A 112 5.21 7.95 3.94
C VAL A 112 6.09 7.24 2.91
N THR A 113 6.61 6.07 3.29
CA THR A 113 7.46 5.26 2.40
C THR A 113 6.63 4.38 1.45
N ALA A 114 7.30 3.76 0.47
CA ALA A 114 6.65 2.78 -0.40
C ALA A 114 6.19 1.54 0.39
N LEU A 115 6.95 1.10 1.40
CA LEU A 115 6.55 -0.01 2.28
C LEU A 115 5.30 0.33 3.10
N ASP A 116 5.18 1.59 3.55
CA ASP A 116 3.99 2.05 4.26
C ASP A 116 2.75 2.01 3.35
N ARG A 117 2.90 2.35 2.07
CA ARG A 117 1.82 2.24 1.07
C ARG A 117 1.45 0.79 0.81
N LEU A 118 2.42 -0.11 0.63
CA LEU A 118 2.15 -1.55 0.46
C LEU A 118 1.42 -2.11 1.70
N ALA A 119 1.87 -1.76 2.91
CA ALA A 119 1.21 -2.14 4.15
C ALA A 119 -0.21 -1.57 4.28
N TYR A 120 -0.43 -0.33 3.82
CA TYR A 120 -1.77 0.26 3.73
C TYR A 120 -2.66 -0.49 2.74
N MET A 121 -2.13 -0.89 1.58
CA MET A 121 -2.89 -1.66 0.61
C MET A 121 -3.31 -3.01 1.17
N GLY A 122 -2.42 -3.70 1.89
CA GLY A 122 -2.77 -4.96 2.54
C GLY A 122 -3.31 -5.98 1.55
N ASN A 123 -4.59 -6.35 1.69
CA ASN A 123 -5.31 -7.24 0.76
C ASN A 123 -6.22 -6.50 -0.25
N ARG A 124 -6.03 -5.19 -0.40
CA ARG A 124 -6.78 -4.31 -1.32
C ARG A 124 -5.95 -3.88 -2.53
N ALA A 125 -4.73 -4.39 -2.64
CA ALA A 125 -3.86 -4.21 -3.79
C ALA A 125 -4.54 -4.74 -5.06
N MET A 126 -4.25 -4.10 -6.20
CA MET A 126 -4.74 -4.58 -7.49
C MET A 126 -4.14 -5.96 -7.78
N GLY A 127 -4.96 -6.86 -8.34
CA GLY A 127 -4.52 -8.21 -8.69
C GLY A 127 -4.57 -9.21 -7.53
N ALA A 128 -3.60 -10.11 -7.49
CA ALA A 128 -3.55 -11.25 -6.57
C ALA A 128 -2.53 -11.09 -5.42
N LEU A 129 -1.78 -10.00 -5.43
CA LEU A 129 -0.76 -9.73 -4.42
C LEU A 129 -1.38 -9.16 -3.15
N GLU A 130 -0.89 -9.62 -2.01
CA GLU A 130 -1.31 -9.16 -0.69
C GLU A 130 -0.08 -8.86 0.18
N TYR A 131 -0.20 -7.87 1.07
CA TYR A 131 0.91 -7.34 1.84
C TYR A 131 0.69 -7.42 3.35
N LYS A 132 1.74 -7.82 4.08
CA LYS A 132 1.75 -7.84 5.55
C LYS A 132 3.00 -7.14 6.11
N PRO A 133 2.92 -6.37 7.20
CA PRO A 133 1.74 -6.19 8.05
C PRO A 133 0.66 -5.34 7.39
N THR A 134 -0.61 -5.70 7.60
CA THR A 134 -1.74 -4.92 7.09
C THR A 134 -2.01 -3.72 8.01
N ARG A 135 -2.02 -2.52 7.44
CA ARG A 135 -2.29 -1.25 8.13
C ARG A 135 -3.48 -0.50 7.56
N SER A 136 -4.23 -1.15 6.68
CA SER A 136 -5.47 -0.65 6.11
C SER A 136 -6.47 -0.32 7.21
N PRO A 137 -7.31 0.71 7.03
CA PRO A 137 -8.44 0.94 7.90
C PRO A 137 -9.35 -0.30 7.97
N PRO A 138 -10.08 -0.51 9.08
CA PRO A 138 -11.00 -1.62 9.23
C PRO A 138 -11.96 -1.69 8.04
N ARG A 139 -12.22 -2.91 7.56
CA ARG A 139 -13.17 -3.13 6.48
C ARG A 139 -14.56 -2.70 6.95
N HIS A 140 -15.09 -1.63 6.38
CA HIS A 140 -16.51 -1.30 6.55
C HIS A 140 -17.35 -2.40 5.89
N LYS A 141 -18.47 -2.76 6.52
CA LYS A 141 -19.44 -3.68 5.90
C LYS A 141 -19.88 -3.05 4.56
N PRO A 142 -20.01 -3.84 3.49
CA PRO A 142 -20.55 -3.33 2.23
C PRO A 142 -21.89 -2.64 2.52
N SER A 143 -21.95 -1.33 2.34
CA SER A 143 -23.21 -0.59 2.37
C SER A 143 -23.78 -0.57 0.96
N ALA A 144 -25.11 -0.57 0.86
CA ALA A 144 -25.75 -0.21 -0.40
C ALA A 144 -25.35 1.23 -0.71
N ILE A 145 -24.59 1.42 -1.78
CA ILE A 145 -24.25 2.76 -2.25
C ILE A 145 -25.54 3.36 -2.80
N VAL A 146 -26.03 4.42 -2.15
CA VAL A 146 -27.18 5.17 -2.67
C VAL A 146 -26.66 6.02 -3.82
N LEU A 147 -26.95 5.61 -5.06
CA LEU A 147 -26.43 6.25 -6.27
C LEU A 147 -26.69 7.77 -6.30
N SER A 148 -27.80 8.21 -5.70
CA SER A 148 -28.13 9.64 -5.59
C SER A 148 -27.14 10.44 -4.75
N GLU A 149 -26.56 9.84 -3.70
CA GLU A 149 -25.53 10.51 -2.88
C GLU A 149 -24.26 10.72 -3.68
N LEU A 150 -23.80 9.71 -4.43
CA LEU A 150 -22.63 9.84 -5.32
C LEU A 150 -22.85 10.93 -6.37
N VAL A 151 -24.03 10.97 -6.99
CA VAL A 151 -24.38 11.99 -8.00
C VAL A 151 -24.42 13.38 -7.36
N SER A 152 -24.98 13.51 -6.16
CA SER A 152 -25.02 14.78 -5.43
C SER A 152 -23.62 15.29 -5.09
N GLN A 153 -22.76 14.43 -4.56
CA GLN A 153 -21.38 14.78 -4.19
C GLN A 153 -20.54 15.13 -5.42
N ALA A 154 -20.68 14.39 -6.53
CA ALA A 154 -20.00 14.70 -7.78
C ALA A 154 -20.42 16.06 -8.35
N ARG A 155 -21.72 16.41 -8.30
CA ARG A 155 -22.22 17.73 -8.72
C ARG A 155 -21.65 18.85 -7.86
N GLN A 156 -21.65 18.68 -6.55
CA GLN A 156 -21.06 19.65 -5.62
C GLN A 156 -19.56 19.86 -5.86
N ALA A 157 -18.82 18.79 -6.18
CA ALA A 157 -17.41 18.88 -6.55
C ALA A 157 -17.20 19.71 -7.83
N VAL A 158 -18.01 19.48 -8.87
CA VAL A 158 -17.95 20.23 -10.14
C VAL A 158 -18.32 21.70 -9.93
N GLU A 159 -19.28 21.98 -9.05
CA GLU A 159 -19.72 23.33 -8.70
C GLU A 159 -18.79 24.03 -7.70
N GLY A 160 -17.70 23.38 -7.27
CA GLY A 160 -16.70 23.95 -6.36
C GLY A 160 -17.18 24.10 -4.91
N THR A 161 -18.27 23.42 -4.53
CA THR A 161 -18.91 23.54 -3.21
C THR A 161 -18.68 22.28 -2.38
N LEU A 162 -17.42 21.81 -2.31
CA LEU A 162 -17.07 20.75 -1.37
C LEU A 162 -17.05 21.37 0.04
N VAL A 163 -18.00 20.96 0.87
CA VAL A 163 -17.97 21.24 2.29
C VAL A 163 -16.85 20.38 2.87
N ASP A 164 -15.74 21.01 3.25
CA ASP A 164 -14.67 20.34 4.00
C ASP A 164 -15.25 19.97 5.38
N ASP A 165 -15.59 18.70 5.58
CA ASP A 165 -15.98 18.18 6.89
C ASP A 165 -14.76 18.29 7.82
N THR A 166 -14.83 19.29 8.70
CA THR A 166 -13.84 19.64 9.72
C THR A 166 -14.01 18.80 10.99
#